data_AF-A0A9N9R2B2-F1
#
_entry.id   AF-A0A9N9R2B2-F1
#
_cell.length_a   1.000
_cell.length_b   1.000
_cell.length_c   1.000
_cell.angle_alpha   90.00
_cell.angle_beta   90.00
_cell.angle_gamma   90.00
#
_symmetry.space_group_name_H-M   'P 1'
#
loop_
_entity.id
_entity.type
_entity.pdbx_description
1 polymer ?
#
loop_
_entity_poly.entity_id
_entity_poly.type
_entity_poly.pdbx_seq_one_letter_code
_entity_poly.pdbx_strand_id
1 'polypeptide(L)'
;MSGATTPATEAPALQDRDVEPRTPMKRLGSTRKLAAFSNIRIQLSEQTRVLEARAEAAAGVAGELHEYCRRRADLEHEYSRALDKLARTAHQRHKDQKHKREQWPLTGAFACWQAALENTRALSRDHAALGELYGGPLAARLQRAADDALRLHRKCRDIGEPVFVHIGIVR
;
A
#
# COMPACT_ATOMS: atom_id res chain seq x y z
N MET A 1 4.72 -38.60 -87.35
CA MET A 1 3.88 -38.09 -86.23
C MET A 1 4.18 -38.94 -85.02
N SER A 2 5.00 -38.43 -84.11
CA SER A 2 5.27 -39.07 -82.81
C SER A 2 5.03 -38.03 -81.74
N GLY A 3 4.09 -38.34 -80.85
CA GLY A 3 3.75 -37.53 -79.70
C GLY A 3 4.77 -37.71 -78.57
N ALA A 4 4.94 -36.64 -77.81
CA ALA A 4 5.46 -36.66 -76.45
C ALA A 4 4.66 -35.62 -75.66
N THR A 5 3.56 -36.07 -75.06
CA THR A 5 2.79 -35.27 -74.10
C THR A 5 3.41 -35.52 -72.73
N THR A 6 4.08 -34.50 -72.19
CA THR A 6 4.63 -34.47 -70.84
C THR A 6 3.50 -34.67 -69.81
N PRO A 7 3.63 -35.55 -68.79
CA PRO A 7 2.67 -35.55 -67.69
C PRO A 7 2.98 -34.36 -66.78
N ALA A 8 2.00 -33.48 -66.60
CA ALA A 8 2.02 -32.49 -65.54
C ALA A 8 2.02 -33.22 -64.19
N THR A 9 3.09 -33.08 -63.43
CA THR A 9 3.12 -33.49 -62.02
C THR A 9 2.17 -32.56 -61.25
N GLU A 10 0.95 -33.01 -61.00
CA GLU A 10 0.10 -32.40 -59.97
C GLU A 10 0.81 -32.50 -58.63
N ALA A 11 1.23 -31.35 -58.11
CA ALA A 11 1.66 -31.25 -56.72
C ALA A 11 0.49 -31.71 -55.82
N PRO A 12 0.73 -32.56 -54.82
CA PRO A 12 -0.34 -33.00 -53.94
C PRO A 12 -0.91 -31.77 -53.24
N ALA A 13 -2.21 -31.52 -53.44
CA ALA A 13 -2.94 -30.48 -52.73
C ALA A 13 -2.73 -30.70 -51.23
N LEU A 14 -1.91 -29.85 -50.60
CA LEU A 14 -1.79 -29.79 -49.16
C LEU A 14 -3.18 -29.47 -48.63
N GLN A 15 -3.87 -30.50 -48.11
CA GLN A 15 -5.13 -30.34 -47.43
C GLN A 15 -4.88 -29.34 -46.29
N ASP A 16 -5.59 -28.21 -46.37
CA ASP A 16 -5.53 -27.07 -45.45
C ASP A 16 -6.05 -27.40 -44.03
N ARG A 17 -5.99 -28.67 -43.63
CA ARG A 17 -6.68 -29.24 -42.46
C ARG A 17 -5.78 -29.54 -41.27
N ASP A 18 -4.46 -29.43 -41.37
CA ASP A 18 -3.57 -29.88 -40.29
C ASP A 18 -2.46 -28.89 -39.87
N VAL A 19 -2.62 -27.58 -40.12
CA VAL A 19 -1.69 -26.56 -39.59
C VAL A 19 -2.39 -25.60 -38.62
N GLU A 20 -3.25 -26.13 -37.75
CA GLU A 20 -3.57 -25.43 -36.51
C GLU A 20 -2.98 -26.23 -35.35
N PRO A 21 -2.01 -25.69 -34.59
CA PRO A 21 -1.46 -26.38 -33.43
C PRO A 21 -2.60 -26.78 -32.50
N ARG A 22 -2.96 -28.06 -32.50
CA ARG A 22 -4.04 -28.56 -31.64
C ARG A 22 -3.63 -28.31 -30.20
N THR A 23 -4.31 -27.34 -29.57
CA THR A 23 -4.08 -27.00 -28.16
C THR A 23 -4.17 -28.27 -27.33
N PRO A 24 -3.39 -28.40 -26.23
CA PRO A 24 -3.40 -29.61 -25.41
C PRO A 24 -4.81 -30.08 -25.03
N MET A 25 -5.73 -29.12 -24.80
CA MET A 25 -7.14 -29.36 -24.52
C MET A 25 -7.89 -30.08 -25.65
N LYS A 26 -7.59 -29.78 -26.93
CA LYS A 26 -8.20 -30.47 -28.09
C LYS A 26 -7.85 -31.96 -28.13
N ARG A 27 -6.78 -32.41 -27.46
CA ARG A 27 -6.35 -33.83 -27.38
C ARG A 27 -6.99 -34.64 -26.25
N LEU A 28 -7.71 -33.99 -25.32
CA LEU A 28 -8.36 -34.70 -24.21
C LEU A 28 -9.72 -35.28 -24.63
N GLY A 29 -10.04 -36.49 -24.14
CA GLY A 29 -11.39 -37.05 -24.21
C GLY A 29 -12.37 -36.31 -23.29
N SER A 30 -13.68 -36.44 -23.54
CA SER A 30 -14.74 -35.68 -22.86
C SER A 30 -14.63 -35.72 -21.32
N THR A 31 -14.47 -36.90 -20.73
CA THR A 31 -14.34 -37.08 -19.27
C THR A 31 -13.09 -36.38 -18.71
N ARG A 32 -11.96 -36.45 -19.42
CA ARG A 32 -10.72 -35.78 -18.99
C ARG A 32 -10.83 -34.25 -19.12
N LYS A 33 -11.53 -33.76 -20.15
CA LYS A 33 -11.84 -32.32 -20.29
C LYS A 33 -12.68 -31.82 -19.13
N LEU A 34 -13.75 -32.54 -18.77
CA LEU A 34 -14.62 -32.19 -17.64
C LEU A 34 -13.84 -32.11 -16.32
N ALA A 35 -12.98 -33.09 -16.05
CA ALA A 35 -12.11 -33.07 -14.86
C ALA A 35 -11.15 -31.87 -14.86
N ALA A 36 -10.53 -31.56 -16.01
CA ALA A 36 -9.63 -30.41 -16.14
C ALA A 36 -10.37 -29.08 -15.91
N PHE A 37 -11.55 -28.88 -16.50
CA PHE A 37 -12.37 -27.68 -16.27
C PHE A 37 -12.80 -27.57 -14.81
N SER A 38 -13.22 -28.66 -14.17
CA SER A 38 -13.57 -28.68 -12.75
C SER A 38 -12.39 -28.27 -11.86
N ASN A 39 -11.18 -28.78 -12.14
CA ASN A 39 -9.98 -28.42 -11.40
C ASN A 39 -9.59 -26.94 -11.57
N ILE A 40 -9.63 -26.44 -12.81
CA ILE A 40 -9.37 -25.01 -13.11
C ILE A 40 -10.38 -24.13 -12.38
N ARG A 41 -11.65 -24.54 -12.37
CA ARG A 41 -12.73 -23.83 -11.68
C ARG A 41 -12.46 -23.70 -10.18
N ILE A 42 -12.10 -24.81 -9.53
CA ILE A 42 -11.76 -24.84 -8.09
C ILE A 42 -10.53 -23.97 -7.81
N GLN A 43 -9.50 -24.06 -8.65
CA GLN A 43 -8.29 -23.25 -8.50
C GLN A 43 -8.58 -21.75 -8.60
N LEU A 44 -9.39 -21.33 -9.57
CA LEU A 44 -9.77 -19.94 -9.76
C LEU A 44 -10.64 -19.42 -8.60
N SER A 45 -11.58 -20.23 -8.10
CA SER A 45 -12.37 -19.90 -6.90
C SER A 45 -11.48 -19.66 -5.68
N GLU A 46 -10.52 -20.56 -5.42
CA GLU A 46 -9.63 -20.41 -4.28
C GLU A 46 -8.67 -19.22 -4.47
N GLN A 47 -8.18 -18.97 -5.68
CA GLN A 47 -7.36 -17.79 -5.97
C GLN A 47 -8.10 -16.48 -5.67
N THR A 48 -9.38 -16.38 -6.06
CA THR A 48 -10.20 -15.21 -5.73
C THR A 48 -10.33 -15.02 -4.21
N ARG A 49 -10.58 -16.11 -3.47
CA ARG A 49 -10.67 -16.08 -2.00
C ARG A 49 -9.35 -15.65 -1.35
N VAL A 50 -8.22 -16.15 -1.84
CA VAL A 50 -6.89 -15.78 -1.34
C VAL A 50 -6.59 -14.31 -1.64
N LEU A 51 -6.97 -13.80 -2.81
CA LEU A 51 -6.79 -12.38 -3.17
C LEU A 51 -7.65 -11.46 -2.29
N GLU A 52 -8.88 -11.85 -1.98
CA GLU A 52 -9.75 -11.13 -1.04
C GLU A 52 -9.13 -11.07 0.36
N ALA A 53 -8.79 -12.23 0.93
CA ALA A 53 -8.17 -12.32 2.25
C ALA A 53 -6.86 -11.51 2.33
N ARG A 54 -6.05 -11.51 1.26
CA ARG A 54 -4.82 -10.72 1.20
C ARG A 54 -5.11 -9.22 1.15
N ALA A 55 -6.13 -8.78 0.43
CA ALA A 55 -6.51 -7.37 0.35
C ALA A 55 -7.06 -6.87 1.69
N GLU A 56 -7.90 -7.67 2.35
CA GLU A 56 -8.40 -7.39 3.70
C GLU A 56 -7.27 -7.34 4.73
N ALA A 57 -6.35 -8.30 4.71
CA ALA A 57 -5.20 -8.30 5.61
C ALA A 57 -4.31 -7.06 5.40
N ALA A 58 -4.04 -6.69 4.14
CA ALA A 58 -3.26 -5.50 3.82
C ALA A 58 -3.96 -4.21 4.29
N ALA A 59 -5.27 -4.11 4.07
CA ALA A 59 -6.06 -2.98 4.54
C ALA A 59 -6.13 -2.90 6.07
N GLY A 60 -6.25 -4.04 6.74
CA GLY A 60 -6.23 -4.15 8.21
C GLY A 60 -4.92 -3.64 8.79
N VAL A 61 -3.77 -4.14 8.31
CA VAL A 61 -2.44 -3.68 8.77
C VAL A 61 -2.26 -2.18 8.51
N ALA A 62 -2.66 -1.69 7.33
CA ALA A 62 -2.57 -0.27 7.02
C ALA A 62 -3.45 0.60 7.95
N GLY A 63 -4.64 0.11 8.30
CA GLY A 63 -5.54 0.74 9.27
C GLY A 63 -4.96 0.77 10.69
N GLU A 64 -4.37 -0.33 11.17
CA GLU A 64 -3.69 -0.37 12.48
C GLU A 64 -2.52 0.62 12.56
N LEU A 65 -1.72 0.69 11.49
CA LEU A 65 -0.61 1.64 11.40
C LEU A 65 -1.11 3.09 11.30
N HIS A 66 -2.23 3.33 10.61
CA HIS A 66 -2.86 4.65 10.56
C HIS A 66 -3.23 5.12 11.97
N GLU A 67 -3.87 4.25 12.75
CA GLU A 67 -4.29 4.57 14.11
C GLU A 67 -3.10 4.72 15.07
N TYR A 68 -2.05 3.93 14.87
CA TYR A 68 -0.78 4.17 15.55
C TYR A 68 -0.22 5.56 15.25
N CYS A 69 -0.21 6.00 13.98
CA CYS A 69 0.26 7.33 13.62
C CYS A 69 -0.56 8.44 14.27
N ARG A 70 -1.89 8.30 14.37
CA ARG A 70 -2.75 9.25 15.08
C ARG A 70 -2.38 9.37 16.55
N ARG A 71 -2.30 8.23 17.26
CA ARG A 71 -1.88 8.21 18.68
C ARG A 71 -0.47 8.76 18.88
N ARG A 72 0.44 8.47 17.94
CA ARG A 72 1.80 9.01 17.96
C ARG A 72 1.80 10.53 17.80
N ALA A 73 0.96 11.07 16.92
CA ALA A 73 0.82 12.51 16.71
C ALA A 73 0.29 13.22 17.97
N ASP A 74 -0.75 12.67 18.60
CA ASP A 74 -1.31 13.22 19.84
C ASP A 74 -0.24 13.32 20.95
N LEU A 75 0.54 12.24 21.13
CA LEU A 75 1.64 12.21 22.10
C LEU A 75 2.73 13.25 21.79
N GLU A 76 3.09 13.42 20.52
CA GLU A 76 4.06 14.44 20.10
C GLU A 76 3.55 15.86 20.37
N HIS A 77 2.26 16.13 20.13
CA HIS A 77 1.67 17.42 20.47
C HIS A 77 1.60 17.66 21.99
N GLU A 78 1.38 16.62 22.79
CA GLU A 78 1.46 16.71 24.26
C GLU A 78 2.88 17.08 24.73
N TYR A 79 3.91 16.41 24.21
CA TYR A 79 5.31 16.76 24.50
C TYR A 79 5.62 18.20 24.11
N SER A 80 5.21 18.62 22.91
CA SER A 80 5.37 19.99 22.43
C SER A 80 4.79 21.01 23.41
N ARG A 81 3.53 20.84 23.83
CA ARG A 81 2.83 21.73 24.77
C ARG A 81 3.47 21.74 26.16
N ALA A 82 3.93 20.58 26.65
CA ALA A 82 4.58 20.46 27.95
C ALA A 82 5.90 21.23 27.99
N LEU A 83 6.75 21.06 26.97
CA LEU A 83 8.03 21.76 26.83
C LEU A 83 7.84 23.28 26.68
N ASP A 84 6.87 23.69 25.87
CA ASP A 84 6.53 25.10 25.67
C ASP A 84 6.04 25.76 26.97
N LYS A 85 5.18 25.06 27.72
CA LYS A 85 4.74 25.50 29.05
C LYS A 85 5.91 25.62 30.03
N LEU A 86 6.83 24.64 30.04
CA LEU A 86 8.02 24.67 30.89
C LEU A 86 8.89 25.89 30.56
N ALA A 87 9.21 26.10 29.29
CA ALA A 87 10.03 27.22 28.83
C ALA A 87 9.40 28.58 29.15
N ARG A 88 8.08 28.74 28.92
CA ARG A 88 7.35 29.96 29.28
C ARG A 88 7.37 30.24 30.77
N THR A 89 7.07 29.23 31.59
CA THR A 89 6.99 29.39 33.05
C THR A 89 8.35 29.76 33.64
N ALA A 90 9.42 29.12 33.17
CA ALA A 90 10.78 29.45 33.59
C ALA A 90 11.18 30.88 33.18
N HIS A 91 10.86 31.28 31.95
CA HIS A 91 11.13 32.63 31.47
C HIS A 91 10.33 33.69 32.23
N GLN A 92 9.05 33.43 32.55
CA GLN A 92 8.21 34.34 33.31
C GLN A 92 8.74 34.52 34.74
N ARG A 93 9.08 33.42 35.44
CA ARG A 93 9.69 33.49 36.78
C ARG A 93 10.97 34.32 36.80
N HIS A 94 11.79 34.21 35.75
CA HIS A 94 12.98 35.04 35.62
C HIS A 94 12.62 36.53 35.47
N LYS A 95 11.66 36.87 34.60
CA LYS A 95 11.18 38.25 34.45
C LYS A 95 10.68 38.83 35.77
N ASP A 96 9.89 38.06 36.53
CA ASP A 96 9.31 38.49 37.80
C ASP A 96 10.39 38.74 38.87
N GLN A 97 11.51 38.02 38.82
CA GLN A 97 12.61 38.15 39.78
C GLN A 97 13.75 39.07 39.33
N LYS A 98 13.67 39.64 38.13
CA LYS A 98 14.77 40.43 37.51
C LYS A 98 15.26 41.55 38.43
N HIS A 99 14.34 42.28 39.07
CA HIS A 99 14.64 43.39 39.98
C HIS A 99 15.36 42.95 41.27
N LYS A 100 15.26 41.68 41.67
CA LYS A 100 15.95 41.13 42.84
C LYS A 100 17.30 40.49 42.49
N ARG A 101 17.61 40.36 41.19
CA ARG A 101 18.67 39.50 40.65
C ARG A 101 19.39 40.18 39.48
N GLU A 102 19.68 41.47 39.61
CA GLU A 102 20.26 42.30 38.54
C GLU A 102 21.62 41.81 38.03
N GLN A 103 22.37 41.09 38.86
CA GLN A 103 23.69 40.54 38.53
C GLN A 103 23.63 39.26 37.69
N TRP A 104 22.45 38.64 37.54
CA TRP A 104 22.29 37.38 36.81
C TRP A 104 22.89 37.37 35.40
N PRO A 105 22.63 38.39 34.54
CA PRO A 105 23.17 38.42 33.19
C PRO A 105 24.70 38.41 33.11
N LEU A 106 25.38 38.77 34.20
CA LEU A 106 26.85 38.81 34.27
C LEU A 106 27.45 37.43 34.60
N THR A 107 26.62 36.43 34.93
CA THR A 107 27.08 35.11 35.33
C THR A 107 27.10 34.13 34.15
N GLY A 108 28.15 33.31 34.05
CA GLY A 108 28.20 32.22 33.06
C GLY A 108 27.07 31.19 33.25
N ALA A 109 26.62 30.99 34.51
CA ALA A 109 25.49 30.12 34.83
C ALA A 109 24.19 30.60 34.15
N PHE A 110 23.99 31.92 34.05
CA PHE A 110 22.84 32.48 33.34
C PHE A 110 22.87 32.18 31.85
N ALA A 111 24.04 32.29 31.20
CA ALA A 111 24.20 31.94 29.80
C ALA A 111 23.88 30.44 29.55
N CYS A 112 24.35 29.55 30.42
CA CYS A 112 24.00 28.12 30.36
C CYS A 112 22.50 27.89 30.49
N TRP A 113 21.83 28.58 31.43
CA TRP A 113 20.38 28.49 31.61
C TRP A 113 19.61 29.03 30.39
N GLN A 114 20.05 30.14 29.79
CA GLN A 114 19.44 30.67 28.57
C GLN A 114 19.55 29.68 27.41
N ALA A 115 20.73 29.08 27.21
CA ALA A 115 20.93 28.06 26.19
C ALA A 115 20.00 26.84 26.41
N ALA A 116 19.85 26.39 27.67
CA ALA A 116 18.93 25.31 28.01
C ALA A 116 17.46 25.65 27.70
N LEU A 117 17.04 26.89 27.94
CA LEU A 117 15.69 27.36 27.58
C LEU A 117 15.47 27.42 26.08
N GLU A 118 16.43 27.93 25.31
CA GLU A 118 16.31 27.95 23.85
C GLU A 118 16.25 26.53 23.28
N ASN A 119 17.06 25.60 23.81
CA ASN A 119 16.99 24.19 23.42
C ASN A 119 15.62 23.56 23.73
N THR A 120 15.03 23.90 24.89
CA THR A 120 13.69 23.42 25.26
C THR A 120 12.62 23.93 24.29
N ARG A 121 12.72 25.20 23.86
CA ARG A 121 11.83 25.77 22.83
C ARG A 121 12.05 25.14 21.46
N ALA A 122 13.30 24.82 21.11
CA ALA A 122 13.61 24.11 19.88
C ALA A 122 12.97 22.72 19.87
N LEU A 123 13.19 21.92 20.91
CA LEU A 123 12.56 20.60 21.08
C LEU A 123 11.03 20.69 21.01
N SER A 124 10.41 21.70 21.64
CA SER A 124 8.97 21.91 21.54
C SER A 124 8.48 22.08 20.08
N ARG A 125 9.21 22.83 19.26
CA ARG A 125 8.89 22.99 17.83
C ARG A 125 9.12 21.70 17.05
N ASP A 126 10.19 20.98 17.35
CA ASP A 126 10.50 19.70 16.68
C ASP A 126 9.40 18.67 16.96
N HIS A 127 8.95 18.56 18.22
CA HIS A 127 7.82 17.70 18.59
C HIS A 127 6.51 18.15 17.91
N ALA A 128 6.26 19.45 17.77
CA ALA A 128 5.09 19.91 17.01
C ALA A 128 5.16 19.47 15.54
N ALA A 129 6.32 19.62 14.90
CA ALA A 129 6.53 19.22 13.52
C ALA A 129 6.39 17.69 13.32
N LEU A 130 6.88 16.90 14.27
CA LEU A 130 6.67 15.44 14.28
C LEU A 130 5.18 15.09 14.42
N GLY A 131 4.44 15.79 15.29
CA GLY A 131 3.00 15.64 15.43
C GLY A 131 2.27 15.86 14.10
N GLU A 132 2.56 16.97 13.41
CA GLU A 132 1.99 17.27 12.09
C GLU A 132 2.35 16.20 11.04
N LEU A 133 3.59 15.71 11.04
CA LEU A 133 4.05 14.66 10.11
C LEU A 133 3.28 13.34 10.31
N TYR A 134 3.16 12.89 11.56
CA TYR A 134 2.45 11.65 11.90
C TYR A 134 0.95 11.78 11.63
N GLY A 135 0.32 12.86 12.10
CA GLY A 135 -1.13 13.09 12.00
C GLY A 135 -1.61 13.48 10.60
N GLY A 136 -0.72 14.07 9.79
CA GLY A 136 -1.03 14.49 8.43
C GLY A 136 -0.57 13.47 7.37
N PRO A 137 0.58 13.68 6.73
CA PRO A 137 0.97 12.96 5.51
C PRO A 137 1.17 11.45 5.74
N LEU A 138 1.70 11.02 6.89
CA LEU A 138 1.90 9.60 7.18
C LEU A 138 0.57 8.86 7.37
N ALA A 139 -0.30 9.36 8.26
CA ALA A 139 -1.63 8.81 8.47
C ALA A 139 -2.44 8.78 7.16
N ALA A 140 -2.43 9.87 6.37
CA ALA A 140 -3.14 9.94 5.11
C ALA A 140 -2.60 8.96 4.04
N ARG A 141 -1.30 8.67 4.04
CA ARG A 141 -0.71 7.68 3.13
C ARG A 141 -1.13 6.26 3.50
N LEU A 142 -1.20 5.95 4.79
CA LEU A 142 -1.65 4.64 5.28
C LEU A 142 -3.14 4.41 5.00
N GLN A 143 -3.98 5.42 5.22
CA GLN A 143 -5.39 5.33 4.87
C GLN A 143 -5.58 5.07 3.36
N ARG A 144 -4.88 5.83 2.52
CA ARG A 144 -4.91 5.62 1.06
C ARG A 144 -4.45 4.21 0.67
N ALA A 145 -3.40 3.69 1.31
CA ALA A 145 -2.93 2.33 1.04
C ALA A 145 -3.99 1.27 1.40
N ALA A 146 -4.73 1.47 2.49
CA ALA A 146 -5.83 0.59 2.87
C ALA A 146 -6.96 0.64 1.82
N ASP A 147 -7.38 1.84 1.44
CA ASP A 147 -8.44 2.06 0.45
C ASP A 147 -8.05 1.47 -0.92
N ASP A 148 -6.79 1.64 -1.33
CA ASP A 148 -6.26 1.15 -2.59
C ASP A 148 -6.16 -0.38 -2.63
N ALA A 149 -5.77 -1.03 -1.53
CA ALA A 149 -5.75 -2.49 -1.45
C ALA A 149 -7.15 -3.08 -1.73
N LEU A 150 -8.17 -2.55 -1.07
CA LEU A 150 -9.56 -2.98 -1.26
C LEU A 150 -10.10 -2.59 -2.64
N ARG A 151 -9.76 -1.40 -3.14
CA ARG A 151 -10.18 -0.91 -4.46
C ARG A 151 -9.60 -1.76 -5.58
N LEU A 152 -8.32 -2.12 -5.49
CA LEU A 152 -7.66 -2.97 -6.48
C LEU A 152 -8.27 -4.38 -6.49
N HIS A 153 -8.55 -4.94 -5.31
CA HIS A 153 -9.25 -6.22 -5.22
C HIS A 153 -10.61 -6.19 -5.92
N ARG A 154 -11.45 -5.17 -5.66
CA ARG A 154 -12.74 -5.00 -6.36
C ARG A 154 -12.56 -4.96 -7.87
N LYS A 155 -11.62 -4.16 -8.38
CA LYS A 155 -11.32 -4.11 -9.83
C LYS A 155 -10.89 -5.46 -10.39
N CYS A 156 -10.03 -6.20 -9.68
CA CYS A 156 -9.62 -7.54 -10.10
C CYS A 156 -10.82 -8.50 -10.18
N ARG A 157 -11.74 -8.41 -9.22
CA ARG A 157 -12.98 -9.19 -9.23
C ARG A 157 -13.87 -8.81 -10.41
N ASP A 158 -14.09 -7.52 -10.66
CA ASP A 158 -14.93 -7.03 -11.74
C ASP A 158 -14.38 -7.42 -13.13
N ILE A 159 -13.05 -7.42 -13.30
CA ILE A 159 -12.39 -7.89 -14.53
C ILE A 159 -12.47 -9.42 -14.67
N GLY A 160 -12.43 -10.14 -13.55
CA GLY A 160 -12.52 -11.60 -13.52
C GLY A 160 -13.94 -12.13 -13.70
N GLU A 161 -14.96 -11.36 -13.33
CA GLU A 161 -16.38 -11.76 -13.35
C GLU A 161 -16.85 -12.33 -14.70
N PRO A 162 -16.56 -11.73 -15.86
CA PRO A 162 -16.96 -12.30 -17.17
C PRO A 162 -16.33 -13.67 -17.42
N VAL A 163 -15.08 -13.87 -17.00
CA VAL A 163 -14.36 -15.14 -17.11
C VAL A 163 -14.95 -16.17 -16.14
N PHE A 164 -15.29 -15.74 -14.92
CA PHE A 164 -15.90 -16.59 -13.91
C PHE A 164 -17.32 -17.03 -14.30
N VAL A 165 -18.13 -16.16 -14.91
CA VAL A 165 -19.46 -16.51 -15.44
C VAL A 165 -19.32 -17.48 -16.62
N HIS A 166 -18.41 -17.23 -17.56
CA HIS A 166 -18.18 -18.11 -18.71
C HIS A 166 -17.74 -19.53 -18.34
N ILE A 167 -17.03 -19.69 -17.21
CA ILE A 167 -16.52 -20.98 -16.71
C ILE A 167 -17.45 -21.56 -15.61
N GLY A 168 -18.56 -20.90 -15.29
CA GLY A 168 -19.56 -21.39 -14.31
C GLY A 168 -19.08 -21.38 -12.85
N ILE A 169 -18.24 -20.41 -12.49
CA ILE A 169 -17.77 -20.11 -11.12
C ILE A 169 -18.77 -19.23 -10.38
N VAL A 170 -19.34 -18.24 -11.07
CA VAL A 170 -20.38 -17.33 -10.57
C VAL A 170 -21.63 -17.52 -11.44
N ARG A 171 -22.81 -17.44 -10.82
CA ARG A 171 -24.10 -17.62 -11.49
C ARG A 171 -24.50 -16.41 -12.31
#